data_AF-A0A0C3GR81-F1
#
_entry.id   AF-A0A0C3GR81-F1
#
_cell.length_a   1.000
_cell.length_b   1.000
_cell.length_c   1.000
_cell.angle_alpha   90.00
_cell.angle_beta   90.00
_cell.angle_gamma   90.00
#
_symmetry.space_group_name_H-M   'P 1'
#
loop_
_entity.id
_entity.type
_entity.pdbx_description
1 polymer ?
#
loop_
_entity_poly.entity_id
_entity_poly.type
_entity_poly.pdbx_seq_one_letter_code
_entity_poly.pdbx_strand_id
1 'polypeptide(L)'
;MSNETNVGFCVRAGVLCCAPRKGSPDEISRLTRCAEFADHRATEKLTTSGTSYKPPGHCNKPPTQSLSIHHYRKMGKVGGRNLMAPRVYQQATMFLENKLWSQVPPWYTTMGSVPPPEILTRTLPPQHRERKLNSRVRKPSKMFKPLPLEYEEDRLRKEFYSDHPWELARPRIVLENDGKDGQRCDWSRIQQRGRPLNGESVIQRQLWLMNEGRLDKNEAYDIARKEFYDLRHEEEVERRVAREEALWVGATFGKGALEIGMGLEDKIYEEWKTWAVEEVQAMERARDAAYTGIGTANPDDGGEDLNTGLDAAEADVVHNAAR
;
A
#
# COMPACT_ATOMS: atom_id res chain seq x y z
N MET A 1 68.20 -30.56 13.95
CA MET A 1 68.45 -31.87 13.32
C MET A 1 67.13 -32.62 13.31
N SER A 2 66.59 -32.85 12.11
CA SER A 2 65.62 -33.89 11.72
C SER A 2 64.21 -33.80 12.36
N ASN A 3 63.18 -33.36 11.61
CA ASN A 3 62.30 -34.16 10.70
C ASN A 3 61.28 -34.99 11.53
N GLU A 4 60.00 -35.20 11.23
CA GLU A 4 59.11 -35.07 10.06
C GLU A 4 57.70 -35.52 10.57
N THR A 5 56.61 -34.76 10.33
CA THR A 5 55.46 -35.03 9.43
C THR A 5 54.37 -36.07 9.81
N ASN A 6 53.15 -35.70 9.38
CA ASN A 6 51.94 -36.48 9.03
C ASN A 6 50.95 -36.91 10.14
N VAL A 7 49.73 -36.33 10.23
CA VAL A 7 48.52 -36.38 9.33
C VAL A 7 47.66 -37.61 9.60
N GLY A 8 46.38 -37.39 9.95
CA GLY A 8 45.36 -38.44 10.04
C GLY A 8 43.97 -37.90 10.37
N PHE A 9 43.12 -37.81 9.35
CA PHE A 9 41.73 -37.32 9.30
C PHE A 9 40.76 -38.51 9.37
N CYS A 10 39.60 -38.38 10.06
CA CYS A 10 38.27 -39.00 9.79
C CYS A 10 37.43 -38.98 11.10
N VAL A 11 36.35 -38.20 11.24
CA VAL A 11 35.00 -38.26 10.65
C VAL A 11 34.07 -39.30 11.29
N ARG A 12 32.94 -38.75 11.79
CA ARG A 12 31.56 -39.27 11.94
C ARG A 12 31.09 -39.87 13.27
N ALA A 13 30.11 -39.13 13.80
CA ALA A 13 28.73 -39.54 14.14
C ALA A 13 28.45 -40.18 15.51
N GLY A 14 27.59 -39.49 16.27
CA GLY A 14 26.36 -40.11 16.71
C GLY A 14 26.06 -40.11 18.21
N VAL A 15 25.10 -39.27 18.59
CA VAL A 15 24.04 -39.52 19.57
C VAL A 15 24.44 -39.64 21.05
N LEU A 16 24.02 -38.66 21.86
CA LEU A 16 23.43 -38.97 23.16
C LEU A 16 22.29 -38.00 23.48
N CYS A 17 21.08 -38.58 23.54
CA CYS A 17 19.86 -37.97 24.02
C CYS A 17 19.96 -37.67 25.53
N CYS A 18 19.60 -36.45 25.93
CA CYS A 18 19.24 -36.15 27.32
C CYS A 18 17.72 -36.10 27.45
N ALA A 19 17.18 -37.05 28.23
CA ALA A 19 15.78 -37.09 28.64
C ALA A 19 15.46 -35.99 29.67
N PRO A 20 14.23 -35.44 29.68
CA PRO A 20 13.77 -34.50 30.71
C PRO A 20 13.30 -35.21 31.99
N ARG A 21 13.64 -34.61 33.14
CA ARG A 21 13.23 -35.05 34.48
C ARG A 21 11.77 -34.70 34.77
N LYS A 22 11.14 -35.60 35.53
CA LYS A 22 9.77 -35.57 36.06
C LYS A 22 9.50 -34.30 36.90
N GLY A 23 8.38 -33.63 36.60
CA GLY A 23 7.73 -32.61 37.42
C GLY A 23 6.23 -32.96 37.55
N SER A 24 5.68 -32.71 38.73
CA SER A 24 4.42 -33.21 39.28
C SER A 24 3.13 -32.74 38.58
N PRO A 25 2.01 -33.47 38.76
CA PRO A 25 0.75 -33.21 38.07
C PRO A 25 -0.16 -32.31 38.91
N ASP A 26 -0.11 -30.98 38.72
CA ASP A 26 -1.07 -30.06 39.36
C ASP A 26 -1.24 -28.73 38.61
N GLU A 27 -1.11 -28.73 37.27
CA GLU A 27 -1.33 -27.51 36.46
C GLU A 27 -2.15 -27.76 35.17
N ILE A 28 -3.05 -28.75 35.20
CA ILE A 28 -4.05 -28.99 34.15
C ILE A 28 -5.44 -28.80 34.75
N SER A 29 -5.79 -27.56 35.10
CA SER A 29 -7.16 -27.17 35.49
C SER A 29 -7.46 -25.68 35.26
N ARG A 30 -6.73 -25.02 34.33
CA ARG A 30 -7.01 -23.61 33.96
C ARG A 30 -7.03 -23.31 32.46
N LEU A 31 -7.09 -24.33 31.59
CA LEU A 31 -7.30 -24.15 30.15
C LEU A 31 -8.35 -25.13 29.63
N THR A 32 -9.54 -25.10 30.24
CA THR A 32 -10.74 -25.74 29.70
C THR A 32 -11.98 -24.96 30.11
N ARG A 33 -12.02 -23.69 29.69
CA ARG A 33 -13.26 -22.90 29.65
C ARG A 33 -13.02 -21.71 28.73
N CYS A 34 -13.22 -21.90 27.43
CA CYS A 34 -13.52 -20.89 26.39
C CYS A 34 -13.39 -21.54 25.00
N ALA A 35 -14.28 -22.47 24.68
CA ALA A 35 -14.54 -22.90 23.31
C ALA A 35 -15.86 -23.70 23.30
N GLU A 36 -17.00 -23.00 23.40
CA GLU A 36 -18.33 -23.51 23.05
C GLU A 36 -19.33 -22.36 23.19
N PHE A 37 -19.92 -21.95 22.06
CA PHE A 37 -21.14 -21.15 21.80
C PHE A 37 -20.90 -20.42 20.47
N ALA A 38 -21.10 -21.03 19.29
CA ALA A 38 -22.37 -21.44 18.69
C ALA A 38 -23.39 -20.29 18.59
N ASP A 39 -23.47 -19.78 17.37
CA ASP A 39 -24.60 -19.13 16.69
C ASP A 39 -25.88 -18.90 17.50
N HIS A 40 -26.19 -17.63 17.72
CA HIS A 40 -27.58 -17.17 17.79
C HIS A 40 -27.77 -15.97 16.87
N ARG A 41 -28.30 -16.31 15.70
CA ARG A 41 -29.07 -15.48 14.77
C ARG A 41 -30.23 -14.85 15.56
N ALA A 42 -30.17 -13.53 15.80
CA ALA A 42 -31.32 -12.75 16.26
C ALA A 42 -31.82 -11.91 15.10
N THR A 43 -33.00 -12.28 14.61
CA THR A 43 -33.83 -11.54 13.68
C THR A 43 -34.40 -10.31 14.38
N GLU A 44 -33.92 -9.11 14.04
CA GLU A 44 -34.65 -7.88 14.32
C GLU A 44 -35.11 -7.24 13.01
N LYS A 45 -36.44 -7.16 12.91
CA LYS A 45 -37.20 -6.51 11.85
C LYS A 45 -36.97 -5.01 11.98
N LEU A 46 -36.24 -4.41 11.04
CA LEU A 46 -36.28 -2.97 10.81
C LEU A 46 -37.19 -2.70 9.62
N THR A 47 -38.35 -2.17 9.99
CA THR A 47 -39.36 -1.58 9.12
C THR A 47 -38.76 -0.44 8.30
N THR A 48 -39.06 -0.50 7.01
CA THR A 48 -38.99 0.53 5.97
C THR A 48 -39.18 1.98 6.43
N SER A 49 -38.23 2.84 6.05
CA SER A 49 -38.53 4.16 5.52
C SER A 49 -37.44 4.52 4.50
N GLY A 50 -37.77 4.41 3.21
CA GLY A 50 -36.91 4.78 2.11
C GLY A 50 -36.77 6.29 1.99
N THR A 51 -35.54 6.76 1.83
CA THR A 51 -35.23 8.08 1.30
C THR A 51 -34.30 7.90 0.11
N SER A 52 -34.92 7.94 -1.06
CA SER A 52 -34.30 8.00 -2.39
C SER A 52 -33.28 9.14 -2.45
N TYR A 53 -32.01 8.80 -2.62
CA TYR A 53 -30.95 9.77 -2.90
C TYR A 53 -31.06 10.20 -4.37
N LYS A 54 -31.62 11.39 -4.63
CA LYS A 54 -31.54 12.06 -5.94
C LYS A 54 -30.21 12.81 -6.08
N PRO A 55 -29.52 12.77 -7.22
CA PRO A 55 -28.42 13.69 -7.49
C PRO A 55 -28.97 15.10 -7.76
N PRO A 56 -28.43 16.16 -7.14
CA PRO A 56 -28.86 17.52 -7.41
C PRO A 56 -28.30 18.04 -8.74
N GLY A 57 -29.22 18.44 -9.62
CA GLY A 57 -28.93 19.23 -10.81
C GLY A 57 -28.47 20.66 -10.47
N HIS A 58 -27.52 21.11 -11.28
CA HIS A 58 -27.28 22.47 -11.77
C HIS A 58 -27.42 23.62 -10.76
N CYS A 59 -26.28 24.02 -10.19
CA CYS A 59 -26.08 25.32 -9.58
C CYS A 59 -25.94 26.42 -10.66
N ASN A 60 -26.79 27.44 -10.60
CA ASN A 60 -26.62 28.69 -11.33
C ASN A 60 -25.26 29.32 -10.97
N LYS A 61 -24.39 29.50 -11.98
CA LYS A 61 -23.12 30.20 -11.83
C LYS A 61 -23.38 31.71 -11.66
N PRO A 62 -22.88 32.38 -10.60
CA PRO A 62 -22.83 33.83 -10.57
C PRO A 62 -21.83 34.35 -11.63
N PRO A 63 -21.99 35.60 -12.10
CA PRO A 63 -21.17 36.14 -13.19
C PRO A 63 -19.69 36.19 -12.80
N THR A 64 -18.86 35.46 -13.55
CA THR A 64 -17.41 35.52 -13.49
C THR A 64 -16.93 36.88 -14.00
N GLN A 65 -16.58 37.77 -13.07
CA GLN A 65 -15.63 38.84 -13.37
C GLN A 65 -14.24 38.23 -13.44
N SER A 66 -13.65 38.26 -14.64
CA SER A 66 -12.25 37.89 -14.89
C SER A 66 -11.33 38.84 -14.14
N LEU A 67 -10.89 38.47 -12.94
CA LEU A 67 -9.82 39.17 -12.24
C LEU A 67 -8.48 38.56 -12.65
N SER A 68 -7.80 39.31 -13.52
CA SER A 68 -6.40 39.18 -13.89
C SER A 68 -5.52 38.84 -12.68
N ILE A 69 -4.72 37.78 -12.82
CA ILE A 69 -3.69 37.34 -11.87
C ILE A 69 -2.51 38.32 -11.96
N HIS A 70 -2.67 39.53 -11.45
CA HIS A 70 -1.58 40.49 -11.29
C HIS A 70 -1.81 41.46 -10.14
N HIS A 71 -2.16 40.96 -8.94
CA HIS A 71 -2.07 41.78 -7.73
C HIS A 71 -2.06 40.99 -6.42
N TYR A 72 -0.97 40.27 -6.11
CA TYR A 72 -0.67 39.93 -4.71
C TYR A 72 -0.07 41.15 -4.01
N ARG A 73 -0.96 42.09 -3.66
CA ARG A 73 -0.67 43.19 -2.74
C ARG A 73 -0.52 42.61 -1.33
N LYS A 74 0.74 42.36 -0.94
CA LYS A 74 1.32 42.44 0.41
C LYS A 74 0.29 42.51 1.56
N MET A 75 -0.37 41.39 1.86
CA MET A 75 -1.09 41.22 3.13
C MET A 75 -0.05 41.00 4.23
N GLY A 76 -0.09 41.87 5.24
CA GLY A 76 0.85 41.88 6.36
C GLY A 76 0.86 40.55 7.12
N LYS A 77 2.06 40.12 7.50
CA LYS A 77 2.30 38.96 8.36
C LYS A 77 1.49 39.12 9.66
N VAL A 78 0.57 38.19 9.92
CA VAL A 78 0.01 37.99 11.26
C VAL A 78 1.17 37.61 12.18
N GLY A 79 1.34 38.39 13.26
CA GLY A 79 2.48 38.31 14.17
C GLY A 79 2.73 36.89 14.70
N GLY A 80 3.97 36.42 14.54
CA GLY A 80 4.40 35.14 15.11
C GLY A 80 4.31 35.18 16.64
N ARG A 81 3.79 34.11 17.25
CA ARG A 81 3.87 33.92 18.70
C ARG A 81 5.34 33.82 19.09
N ASN A 82 5.80 34.72 19.95
CA ASN A 82 7.16 34.67 20.51
C ASN A 82 7.25 33.54 21.54
N LEU A 83 7.64 32.35 21.09
CA LEU A 83 7.83 31.19 21.98
C LEU A 83 9.24 31.25 22.58
N MET A 84 9.33 31.50 23.89
CA MET A 84 10.58 31.46 24.66
C MET A 84 10.88 30.05 25.21
N ALA A 85 10.47 29.00 24.48
CA ALA A 85 10.63 27.60 24.88
C ALA A 85 12.07 27.20 25.27
N PRO A 86 13.14 27.59 24.53
CA PRO A 86 14.50 27.21 24.93
C PRO A 86 15.00 27.97 26.18
N ARG A 87 14.32 29.04 26.60
CA ARG A 87 14.71 29.87 27.76
C ARG A 87 13.93 29.51 29.03
N VAL A 88 13.17 28.43 29.04
CA VAL A 88 12.39 27.99 30.22
C VAL A 88 13.29 27.74 31.43
N TYR A 89 14.46 27.13 31.25
CA TYR A 89 15.43 26.95 32.32
C TYR A 89 15.93 28.30 32.88
N GLN A 90 16.28 29.24 32.00
CA GLN A 90 16.74 30.59 32.39
C GLN A 90 15.65 31.42 33.09
N GLN A 91 14.39 31.26 32.71
CA GLN A 91 13.27 31.92 33.39
C GLN A 91 13.02 31.28 34.78
N ALA A 92 13.11 29.96 34.87
CA ALA A 92 12.97 29.24 36.13
C ALA A 92 14.11 29.55 37.12
N THR A 93 15.35 29.66 36.64
CA THR A 93 16.48 30.12 37.48
C THR A 93 16.17 31.51 38.05
N MET A 94 15.71 32.45 37.22
CA MET A 94 15.35 33.80 37.66
C MET A 94 14.19 33.80 38.68
N PHE A 95 13.17 32.95 38.52
CA PHE A 95 12.08 32.87 39.50
C PHE A 95 12.51 32.28 40.84
N LEU A 96 13.45 31.33 40.83
CA LEU A 96 14.01 30.75 42.04
C LEU A 96 14.94 31.72 42.78
N GLU A 97 15.81 32.42 42.04
CA GLU A 97 16.71 33.45 42.58
C GLU A 97 15.94 34.61 43.24
N ASN A 98 14.86 35.07 42.60
CA ASN A 98 13.98 36.11 43.12
C ASN A 98 13.01 35.61 44.21
N LYS A 99 13.10 34.33 44.61
CA LYS A 99 12.20 33.69 45.58
C LYS A 99 10.70 33.80 45.22
N LEU A 100 10.39 33.93 43.92
CA LEU A 100 9.01 33.93 43.40
C LEU A 100 8.40 32.53 43.47
N TRP A 101 9.23 31.49 43.38
CA TRP A 101 8.83 30.10 43.60
C TRP A 101 9.43 29.55 44.90
N SER A 102 8.57 28.99 45.75
CA SER A 102 8.99 28.39 47.03
C SER A 102 9.57 26.98 46.88
N GLN A 103 9.23 26.28 45.79
CA GLN A 103 9.70 24.92 45.53
C GLN A 103 10.33 24.88 44.15
N VAL A 104 11.44 24.16 44.04
CA VAL A 104 12.13 23.94 42.77
C VAL A 104 11.27 22.97 41.94
N PRO A 105 10.95 23.29 40.68
CA PRO A 105 10.23 22.37 39.82
C PRO A 105 11.00 21.04 39.65
N PRO A 106 10.31 19.88 39.65
CA PRO A 106 10.98 18.58 39.55
C PRO A 106 11.86 18.40 38.31
N TRP A 107 11.60 19.14 37.22
CA TRP A 107 12.36 19.07 35.97
C TRP A 107 13.59 19.98 35.92
N TYR A 108 13.76 20.89 36.88
CA TYR A 108 14.80 21.93 36.86
C TYR A 108 16.22 21.35 36.87
N THR A 109 16.48 20.39 37.75
CA THR A 109 17.78 19.70 37.86
C THR A 109 18.13 18.94 36.58
N THR A 110 17.16 18.25 36.00
CA THR A 110 17.33 17.52 34.73
C THR A 110 17.66 18.45 33.58
N MET A 111 16.94 19.58 33.45
CA MET A 111 17.20 20.58 32.39
C MET A 111 18.54 21.30 32.56
N GLY A 112 19.05 21.45 33.79
CA GLY A 112 20.41 21.95 34.04
C GLY A 112 21.49 20.98 33.60
N SER A 113 21.24 19.67 33.71
CA SER A 113 22.18 18.61 33.29
C SER A 113 22.20 18.38 31.77
N VAL A 114 21.08 18.62 31.09
CA VAL A 114 20.92 18.44 29.64
C VAL A 114 20.39 19.74 29.03
N PRO A 115 21.29 20.68 28.63
CA PRO A 115 20.86 21.92 28.01
C PRO A 115 20.23 21.66 26.63
N PRO A 116 19.26 22.50 26.19
CA PRO A 116 18.66 22.35 24.87
C PRO A 116 19.68 22.58 23.73
N PRO A 117 19.56 21.87 22.60
CA PRO A 117 20.44 22.05 21.45
C PRO A 117 20.18 23.35 20.69
N GLU A 118 21.12 23.75 19.83
CA GLU A 118 20.96 24.87 18.91
C GLU A 118 20.04 24.48 17.73
N ILE A 119 18.92 25.18 17.54
CA ILE A 119 17.87 24.80 16.56
C ILE A 119 17.78 25.77 15.36
N LEU A 120 18.07 27.06 15.57
CA LEU A 120 17.79 28.12 14.59
C LEU A 120 18.98 28.46 13.68
N THR A 121 19.91 27.53 13.49
CA THR A 121 21.03 27.67 12.57
C THR A 121 20.80 26.85 11.30
N ARG A 122 21.04 27.49 10.15
CA ARG A 122 20.97 26.83 8.85
C ARG A 122 22.36 26.28 8.52
N THR A 123 22.55 24.97 8.67
CA THR A 123 23.80 24.28 8.36
C THR A 123 23.88 23.88 6.88
N LEU A 124 25.10 23.65 6.40
CA LEU A 124 25.33 23.13 5.06
C LEU A 124 24.98 21.63 5.03
N PRO A 125 24.10 21.17 4.11
CA PRO A 125 23.73 19.77 4.03
C PRO A 125 24.88 18.92 3.46
N PRO A 126 24.97 17.63 3.84
CA PRO A 126 25.91 16.68 3.23
C PRO A 126 25.73 16.62 1.71
N GLN A 127 26.85 16.58 0.98
CA GLN A 127 26.83 16.46 -0.47
C GLN A 127 26.91 14.98 -0.86
N HIS A 128 25.80 14.41 -1.33
CA HIS A 128 25.74 13.02 -1.81
C HIS A 128 26.27 12.85 -3.24
N ARG A 129 26.55 13.95 -3.94
CA ARG A 129 27.03 13.99 -5.31
C ARG A 129 28.03 15.10 -5.48
N GLU A 130 28.99 14.89 -6.36
CA GLU A 130 29.86 15.97 -6.81
C GLU A 130 29.02 17.02 -7.55
N ARG A 131 28.86 18.18 -6.92
CA ARG A 131 28.17 19.30 -7.54
C ARG A 131 29.07 19.85 -8.64
N LYS A 132 28.73 19.58 -9.91
CA LYS A 132 29.33 20.26 -11.06
C LYS A 132 28.97 21.75 -10.99
N LEU A 133 29.81 22.54 -10.33
CA LEU A 133 29.67 23.98 -10.28
C LEU A 133 29.93 24.52 -11.67
N ASN A 134 28.93 25.18 -12.27
CA ASN A 134 29.17 25.94 -13.48
C ASN A 134 30.10 27.11 -13.11
N SER A 135 31.31 27.15 -13.67
CA SER A 135 32.33 28.17 -13.39
C SER A 135 31.84 29.60 -13.67
N ARG A 136 30.76 29.76 -14.44
CA ARG A 136 30.12 31.05 -14.72
C ARG A 136 29.24 31.56 -13.57
N VAL A 137 28.88 30.72 -12.60
CA VAL A 137 28.01 31.10 -11.47
C VAL A 137 28.83 31.59 -10.30
N ARG A 138 28.93 32.92 -10.14
CA ARG A 138 29.68 33.57 -9.05
C ARG A 138 29.04 33.44 -7.66
N LYS A 139 27.71 33.26 -7.59
CA LYS A 139 26.95 33.13 -6.33
C LYS A 139 25.94 31.99 -6.43
N PRO A 140 26.29 30.76 -6.00
CA PRO A 140 25.39 29.62 -6.11
C PRO A 140 24.20 29.79 -5.17
N SER A 141 22.99 29.75 -5.72
CA SER A 141 21.76 29.70 -4.92
C SER A 141 21.55 28.30 -4.32
N LYS A 142 20.70 28.20 -3.29
CA LYS A 142 20.25 26.95 -2.65
C LYS A 142 21.36 26.14 -1.95
N MET A 143 22.38 26.82 -1.42
CA MET A 143 23.47 26.17 -0.67
C MET A 143 22.99 25.44 0.60
N PHE A 144 21.99 25.99 1.29
CA PHE A 144 21.39 25.41 2.49
C PHE A 144 20.14 24.57 2.19
N LYS A 145 19.98 24.08 0.96
CA LYS A 145 18.86 23.21 0.56
C LYS A 145 19.36 21.76 0.53
N PRO A 146 18.71 20.81 1.21
CA PRO A 146 19.09 19.40 1.11
C PRO A 146 19.02 18.92 -0.34
N LEU A 147 19.99 18.10 -0.75
CA LEU A 147 20.05 17.52 -2.08
C LEU A 147 19.13 16.30 -2.16
N PRO A 148 18.50 16.03 -3.33
CA PRO A 148 17.79 14.77 -3.54
C PRO A 148 18.78 13.59 -3.52
N LEU A 149 18.37 12.50 -2.87
CA LEU A 149 19.05 11.21 -2.92
C LEU A 149 18.60 10.50 -4.19
N GLU A 150 19.54 10.13 -5.05
CA GLU A 150 19.25 9.21 -6.15
C GLU A 150 20.44 8.28 -6.34
N TYR A 151 20.11 7.00 -6.47
CA TYR A 151 21.04 5.89 -6.50
C TYR A 151 21.15 5.31 -7.91
N GLU A 152 22.14 4.45 -8.16
CA GLU A 152 22.34 3.86 -9.49
C GLU A 152 21.24 2.84 -9.81
N GLU A 153 20.81 2.12 -8.78
CA GLU A 153 19.72 1.16 -8.75
C GLU A 153 18.39 1.78 -9.18
N ASP A 154 18.18 3.08 -8.95
CA ASP A 154 16.93 3.77 -9.35
C ASP A 154 16.75 3.79 -10.87
N ARG A 155 17.85 3.79 -11.63
CA ARG A 155 17.80 3.68 -13.09
C ARG A 155 17.46 2.25 -13.51
N LEU A 156 18.08 1.26 -12.87
CA LEU A 156 17.84 -0.16 -13.11
C LEU A 156 16.39 -0.55 -12.78
N ARG A 157 15.83 -0.01 -11.68
CA ARG A 157 14.40 -0.16 -11.32
C ARG A 157 13.49 0.30 -12.43
N LYS A 158 13.73 1.50 -12.98
CA LYS A 158 12.90 2.05 -14.05
C LYS A 158 12.93 1.18 -15.30
N GLU A 159 14.10 0.69 -15.67
CA GLU A 159 14.27 -0.18 -16.83
C GLU A 159 13.54 -1.52 -16.62
N PHE A 160 13.78 -2.19 -15.48
CA PHE A 160 13.17 -3.48 -15.17
C PHE A 160 11.63 -3.43 -15.14
N TYR A 161 11.03 -2.45 -14.44
CA TYR A 161 9.58 -2.35 -14.34
C TYR A 161 8.91 -1.78 -15.61
N SER A 162 9.68 -1.13 -16.50
CA SER A 162 9.19 -0.77 -17.84
C SER A 162 9.05 -2.00 -18.72
N ASP A 163 10.03 -2.91 -18.65
CA ASP A 163 9.98 -4.18 -19.39
C ASP A 163 8.93 -5.15 -18.81
N HIS A 164 8.74 -5.12 -17.48
CA HIS A 164 7.86 -6.04 -16.75
C HIS A 164 6.74 -5.30 -16.00
N PRO A 165 5.76 -4.71 -16.71
CA PRO A 165 4.71 -3.93 -16.07
C PRO A 165 3.86 -4.77 -15.10
N TRP A 166 3.66 -6.06 -15.39
CA TRP A 166 2.88 -6.97 -14.56
C TRP A 166 3.57 -7.41 -13.26
N GLU A 167 4.87 -7.18 -13.10
CA GLU A 167 5.51 -7.37 -11.79
C GLU A 167 5.03 -6.33 -10.76
N LEU A 168 4.49 -5.19 -11.21
CA LEU A 168 3.85 -4.21 -10.32
C LEU A 168 2.50 -4.67 -9.77
N ALA A 169 1.83 -5.61 -10.46
CA ALA A 169 0.56 -6.17 -9.99
C ALA A 169 0.76 -7.14 -8.81
N ARG A 170 1.98 -7.64 -8.60
CA ARG A 170 2.30 -8.50 -7.47
C ARG A 170 2.35 -7.68 -6.18
N PRO A 171 1.56 -8.04 -5.15
CA PRO A 171 1.52 -7.27 -3.92
C PRO A 171 2.86 -7.32 -3.18
N ARG A 172 3.35 -6.15 -2.76
CA ARG A 172 4.62 -5.99 -2.05
C ARG A 172 4.40 -5.38 -0.68
N ILE A 173 4.91 -6.04 0.36
CA ILE A 173 4.94 -5.51 1.72
C ILE A 173 6.16 -4.59 1.85
N VAL A 174 5.91 -3.31 2.13
CA VAL A 174 6.95 -2.28 2.33
C VAL A 174 7.29 -2.10 3.81
N LEU A 175 6.43 -2.59 4.70
CA LEU A 175 6.66 -2.53 6.14
C LEU A 175 7.89 -3.37 6.50
N GLU A 176 8.88 -2.72 7.12
CA GLU A 176 10.09 -3.36 7.59
C GLU A 176 9.84 -4.10 8.92
N ASN A 177 10.54 -5.23 9.13
CA ASN A 177 10.52 -5.95 10.40
C ASN A 177 11.55 -5.35 11.37
N ASP A 178 12.84 -5.67 11.17
CA ASP A 178 13.97 -5.23 12.02
C ASP A 178 14.74 -4.01 11.47
N GLY A 179 14.48 -3.62 10.21
CA GLY A 179 15.28 -2.65 9.44
C GLY A 179 16.72 -3.11 9.11
N LYS A 180 17.08 -4.36 9.46
CA LYS A 180 18.41 -4.96 9.25
C LYS A 180 18.40 -6.05 8.18
N ASP A 181 17.35 -6.09 7.38
CA ASP A 181 17.17 -7.04 6.29
C ASP A 181 18.26 -6.89 5.21
N GLY A 182 18.69 -5.67 4.90
CA GLY A 182 19.76 -5.41 3.92
C GLY A 182 21.13 -5.98 4.31
N GLN A 183 21.45 -6.09 5.60
CA GLN A 183 22.78 -6.56 6.06
C GLN A 183 22.93 -8.08 5.97
N ARG A 184 21.83 -8.82 5.93
CA ARG A 184 21.83 -10.30 5.93
C ARG A 184 21.78 -10.88 4.51
N CYS A 185 21.64 -10.04 3.49
CA CYS A 185 21.52 -10.47 2.10
C CYS A 185 22.90 -10.65 1.46
N ASP A 186 23.11 -11.80 0.82
CA ASP A 186 24.27 -12.07 -0.01
C ASP A 186 23.84 -12.23 -1.47
N TRP A 187 24.09 -11.21 -2.29
CA TRP A 187 23.66 -11.13 -3.70
C TRP A 187 24.47 -12.02 -4.66
N SER A 188 25.27 -12.95 -4.14
CA SER A 188 25.83 -14.09 -4.89
C SER A 188 24.75 -15.02 -5.47
N ARG A 189 23.52 -14.97 -4.96
CA ARG A 189 22.33 -15.63 -5.49
C ARG A 189 21.15 -14.67 -5.49
N ILE A 190 20.15 -14.89 -6.35
CA ILE A 190 18.95 -14.04 -6.39
C ILE A 190 17.97 -14.34 -5.24
N GLN A 191 17.87 -15.60 -4.81
CA GLN A 191 17.03 -16.00 -3.68
C GLN A 191 17.70 -15.66 -2.36
N GLN A 192 17.01 -14.89 -1.53
CA GLN A 192 17.49 -14.47 -0.22
C GLN A 192 16.58 -15.02 0.87
N ARG A 193 17.17 -15.36 2.02
CA ARG A 193 16.38 -15.77 3.18
C ARG A 193 15.60 -14.57 3.73
N GLY A 194 14.28 -14.74 3.89
CA GLY A 194 13.41 -13.73 4.48
C GLY A 194 13.05 -12.57 3.55
N ARG A 195 13.45 -12.60 2.27
CA ARG A 195 12.92 -11.70 1.24
C ARG A 195 12.22 -12.50 0.15
N PRO A 196 11.03 -12.07 -0.30
CA PRO A 196 10.37 -12.69 -1.44
C PRO A 196 11.10 -12.38 -2.75
N LEU A 197 10.94 -13.26 -3.73
CA LEU A 197 11.45 -13.08 -5.09
C LEU A 197 10.71 -11.94 -5.80
N ASN A 198 11.40 -10.81 -6.01
CA ASN A 198 10.86 -9.58 -6.60
C ASN A 198 11.87 -8.96 -7.58
N GLY A 199 11.44 -7.93 -8.32
CA GLY A 199 12.31 -7.13 -9.17
C GLY A 199 13.50 -6.50 -8.42
N GLU A 200 13.35 -6.15 -7.14
CA GLU A 200 14.46 -5.68 -6.31
C GLU A 200 15.59 -6.71 -6.19
N SER A 201 15.27 -8.01 -6.13
CA SER A 201 16.28 -9.06 -6.08
C SER A 201 17.08 -9.13 -7.38
N VAL A 202 16.43 -8.91 -8.54
CA VAL A 202 17.08 -8.84 -9.86
C VAL A 202 18.06 -7.68 -9.92
N ILE A 203 17.64 -6.52 -9.44
CA ILE A 203 18.42 -5.28 -9.52
C ILE A 203 19.65 -5.34 -8.62
N GLN A 204 19.51 -5.89 -7.41
CA GLN A 204 20.64 -6.09 -6.51
C GLN A 204 21.60 -7.15 -7.03
N ARG A 205 21.07 -8.23 -7.63
CA ARG A 205 21.86 -9.25 -8.31
C ARG A 205 22.64 -8.66 -9.50
N GLN A 206 21.99 -7.84 -10.32
CA GLN A 206 22.60 -7.13 -11.43
C GLN A 206 23.73 -6.21 -10.94
N LEU A 207 23.47 -5.40 -9.90
CA LEU A 207 24.47 -4.52 -9.31
C LEU A 207 25.67 -5.29 -8.77
N TRP A 208 25.43 -6.44 -8.11
CA TRP A 208 26.48 -7.32 -7.62
C TRP A 208 27.33 -7.89 -8.77
N LEU A 209 26.70 -8.34 -9.87
CA LEU A 209 27.39 -8.84 -11.06
C LEU A 209 28.23 -7.75 -11.76
N MET A 210 27.75 -6.51 -11.77
CA MET A 210 28.50 -5.36 -12.28
C MET A 210 29.72 -5.03 -11.41
N ASN A 211 29.57 -5.08 -10.09
CA ASN A 211 30.63 -4.70 -9.15
C ASN A 211 31.70 -5.79 -8.99
N GLU A 212 31.29 -7.04 -8.74
CA GLU A 212 32.19 -8.16 -8.48
C GLU A 212 32.62 -8.85 -9.77
N GLY A 213 31.63 -9.17 -10.63
CA GLY A 213 31.86 -9.86 -11.90
C GLY A 213 32.45 -8.97 -13.00
N ARG A 214 32.48 -7.65 -12.80
CA ARG A 214 32.92 -6.64 -13.78
C ARG A 214 32.27 -6.82 -15.16
N LEU A 215 31.02 -7.29 -15.16
CA LEU A 215 30.22 -7.50 -16.36
C LEU A 215 29.65 -6.17 -16.85
N ASP A 216 29.37 -6.10 -18.16
CA ASP A 216 28.61 -4.97 -18.69
C ASP A 216 27.19 -4.96 -18.13
N LYS A 217 26.59 -3.77 -18.08
CA LYS A 217 25.23 -3.56 -17.55
C LYS A 217 24.20 -4.47 -18.21
N ASN A 218 24.28 -4.64 -19.54
CA ASN A 218 23.30 -5.42 -20.30
C ASN A 218 23.48 -6.93 -20.08
N GLU A 219 24.74 -7.40 -20.04
CA GLU A 219 25.05 -8.81 -19.79
C GLU A 219 24.65 -9.21 -18.36
N ALA A 220 24.97 -8.36 -17.37
CA ALA A 220 24.55 -8.54 -15.99
C ALA A 220 23.02 -8.57 -15.86
N TYR A 221 22.31 -7.73 -16.62
CA TYR A 221 20.85 -7.72 -16.68
C TYR A 221 20.29 -9.03 -17.22
N ASP A 222 20.83 -9.51 -18.34
CA ASP A 222 20.36 -10.74 -18.99
C ASP A 222 20.55 -11.99 -18.10
N ILE A 223 21.68 -12.08 -17.39
CA ILE A 223 21.93 -13.17 -16.45
C ILE A 223 20.93 -13.11 -15.29
N ALA A 224 20.81 -11.95 -14.62
CA ALA A 224 19.91 -11.80 -13.49
C ALA A 224 18.43 -12.03 -13.87
N ARG A 225 18.05 -11.62 -15.09
CA ARG A 225 16.71 -11.80 -15.63
C ARG A 225 16.38 -13.25 -15.96
N LYS A 226 17.32 -14.01 -16.52
CA LYS A 226 17.13 -15.46 -16.76
C LYS A 226 16.98 -16.22 -15.45
N GLU A 227 17.87 -15.97 -14.48
CA GLU A 227 17.75 -16.53 -13.12
C GLU A 227 16.37 -16.24 -12.51
N PHE A 228 15.85 -15.03 -12.72
CA PHE A 228 14.53 -14.63 -12.24
C PHE A 228 13.38 -15.37 -12.95
N TYR A 229 13.47 -15.55 -14.27
CA TYR A 229 12.46 -16.29 -15.03
C TYR A 229 12.40 -17.76 -14.65
N ASP A 230 13.55 -18.40 -14.46
CA ASP A 230 13.61 -19.80 -14.06
C ASP A 230 12.89 -20.02 -12.72
N LEU A 231 13.13 -19.14 -11.75
CA LEU A 231 12.47 -19.21 -10.44
C LEU A 231 10.98 -18.87 -10.50
N ARG A 232 10.58 -17.89 -11.32
CA ARG A 232 9.17 -17.56 -11.51
C ARG A 232 8.41 -18.71 -12.18
N HIS A 233 9.05 -19.39 -13.12
CA HIS A 233 8.51 -20.57 -13.76
C HIS A 233 8.35 -21.71 -12.74
N GLU A 234 9.36 -21.94 -11.91
CA GLU A 234 9.31 -22.92 -10.83
C GLU A 234 8.14 -22.64 -9.87
N GLU A 235 7.97 -21.40 -9.39
CA GLU A 235 6.85 -21.00 -8.52
C GLU A 235 5.47 -21.25 -9.16
N GLU A 236 5.34 -21.08 -10.48
CA GLU A 236 4.08 -21.29 -11.20
C GLU A 236 3.79 -22.78 -11.38
N VAL A 237 4.80 -23.56 -11.79
CA VAL A 237 4.70 -25.02 -11.95
C VAL A 237 4.39 -25.66 -10.61
N GLU A 238 5.08 -25.26 -9.53
CA GLU A 238 4.85 -25.75 -8.17
C GLU A 238 3.38 -25.55 -7.76
N ARG A 239 2.84 -24.34 -7.95
CA ARG A 239 1.44 -24.05 -7.60
C ARG A 239 0.44 -24.88 -8.41
N ARG A 240 0.72 -25.10 -9.70
CA ARG A 240 -0.15 -25.91 -10.57
C ARG A 240 -0.13 -27.38 -10.15
N VAL A 241 1.06 -27.96 -10.00
CA VAL A 241 1.25 -29.36 -9.62
C VAL A 241 0.66 -29.63 -8.24
N ALA A 242 0.93 -28.76 -7.25
CA ALA A 242 0.39 -28.91 -5.90
C ALA A 242 -1.16 -28.95 -5.87
N ARG A 243 -1.82 -28.16 -6.74
CA ARG A 243 -3.28 -28.19 -6.87
C ARG A 243 -3.76 -29.48 -7.53
N GLU A 244 -3.09 -29.93 -8.59
CA GLU A 244 -3.43 -31.19 -9.28
C GLU A 244 -3.27 -32.39 -8.36
N GLU A 245 -2.18 -32.47 -7.62
CA GLU A 245 -1.93 -33.52 -6.62
C GLU A 245 -3.00 -33.50 -5.52
N ALA A 246 -3.35 -32.32 -5.01
CA ALA A 246 -4.40 -32.19 -3.99
C ALA A 246 -5.77 -32.67 -4.51
N LEU A 247 -6.15 -32.30 -5.75
CA LEU A 247 -7.37 -32.78 -6.39
C LEU A 247 -7.34 -34.30 -6.59
N TRP A 248 -6.19 -34.85 -7.00
CA TRP A 248 -6.02 -36.29 -7.20
C TRP A 248 -6.21 -37.08 -5.90
N VAL A 249 -5.76 -36.52 -4.76
CA VAL A 249 -5.96 -37.10 -3.42
C VAL A 249 -7.39 -36.88 -2.89
N GLY A 250 -8.24 -36.16 -3.64
CA GLY A 250 -9.65 -35.92 -3.30
C GLY A 250 -9.89 -34.68 -2.44
N ALA A 251 -8.94 -33.74 -2.37
CA ALA A 251 -9.17 -32.45 -1.73
C ALA A 251 -10.15 -31.60 -2.56
N THR A 252 -11.14 -31.00 -1.90
CA THR A 252 -12.10 -30.09 -2.54
C THR A 252 -11.74 -28.64 -2.24
N PHE A 253 -11.70 -27.79 -3.27
CA PHE A 253 -11.50 -26.35 -3.12
C PHE A 253 -12.84 -25.61 -3.15
N GLY A 254 -12.90 -24.45 -2.49
CA GLY A 254 -14.02 -23.53 -2.63
C GLY A 254 -14.03 -22.83 -3.99
N LYS A 255 -14.84 -21.77 -4.10
CA LYS A 255 -14.95 -20.94 -5.31
C LYS A 255 -13.58 -20.41 -5.73
N GLY A 256 -13.26 -20.55 -7.01
CA GLY A 256 -12.02 -20.02 -7.58
C GLY A 256 -12.04 -18.50 -7.67
N ALA A 257 -10.88 -17.87 -7.83
CA ALA A 257 -10.77 -16.43 -8.01
C ALA A 257 -11.59 -15.92 -9.22
N LEU A 258 -11.66 -16.71 -10.30
CA LEU A 258 -12.45 -16.37 -11.50
C LEU A 258 -13.95 -16.37 -11.24
N GLU A 259 -14.47 -17.37 -10.51
CA GLU A 259 -15.89 -17.43 -10.14
C GLU A 259 -16.26 -16.30 -9.17
N ILE A 260 -15.38 -15.98 -8.22
CA ILE A 260 -15.56 -14.84 -7.32
C ILE A 260 -15.56 -13.52 -8.12
N GLY A 261 -14.66 -13.38 -9.10
CA GLY A 261 -14.60 -12.22 -9.99
C GLY A 261 -15.89 -12.02 -10.78
N MET A 262 -16.37 -13.07 -11.46
CA MET A 262 -17.62 -13.02 -12.23
C MET A 262 -18.82 -12.66 -11.34
N GLY A 263 -18.91 -13.24 -10.15
CA GLY A 263 -19.97 -12.90 -9.20
C GLY A 263 -19.91 -11.47 -8.64
N LEU A 264 -18.78 -10.76 -8.75
CA LEU A 264 -18.68 -9.32 -8.45
C LEU A 264 -19.06 -8.48 -9.65
N GLU A 265 -18.65 -8.89 -10.85
CA GLU A 265 -19.00 -8.23 -12.12
C GLU A 265 -20.52 -8.26 -12.34
N ASP A 266 -21.18 -9.39 -12.09
CA ASP A 266 -22.64 -9.52 -12.21
C ASP A 266 -23.37 -8.52 -11.30
N LYS A 267 -22.89 -8.33 -10.06
CA LYS A 267 -23.50 -7.38 -9.12
C LYS A 267 -23.40 -5.95 -9.63
N ILE A 268 -22.21 -5.57 -10.10
CA ILE A 268 -21.98 -4.23 -10.65
C ILE A 268 -22.76 -4.03 -11.94
N TYR A 269 -22.90 -5.07 -12.77
CA TYR A 269 -23.68 -5.04 -13.99
C TYR A 269 -25.17 -4.78 -13.70
N GLU A 270 -25.75 -5.45 -12.72
CA GLU A 270 -27.15 -5.22 -12.32
C GLU A 270 -27.35 -3.80 -11.75
N GLU A 271 -26.41 -3.30 -10.93
CA GLU A 271 -26.42 -1.90 -10.49
C GLU A 271 -26.37 -0.94 -11.69
N TRP A 272 -25.47 -1.16 -12.64
CA TRP A 272 -25.39 -0.34 -13.86
C TRP A 272 -26.65 -0.43 -14.72
N LYS A 273 -27.25 -1.62 -14.86
CA LYS A 273 -28.47 -1.86 -15.63
C LYS A 273 -29.63 -1.06 -15.06
N THR A 274 -29.80 -1.07 -13.72
CA THR A 274 -30.84 -0.25 -13.07
C THR A 274 -30.65 1.24 -13.34
N TRP A 275 -29.41 1.75 -13.21
CA TRP A 275 -29.09 3.14 -13.54
C TRP A 275 -29.34 3.48 -15.02
N ALA A 276 -28.93 2.60 -15.93
CA ALA A 276 -29.08 2.83 -17.37
C ALA A 276 -30.56 2.90 -17.77
N VAL A 277 -31.41 2.05 -17.20
CA VAL A 277 -32.87 2.10 -17.42
C VAL A 277 -33.44 3.43 -16.92
N GLU A 278 -33.05 3.87 -15.72
CA GLU A 278 -33.50 5.17 -15.18
C GLU A 278 -33.06 6.35 -16.05
N GLU A 279 -31.82 6.33 -16.54
CA GLU A 279 -31.26 7.39 -17.39
C GLU A 279 -31.92 7.42 -18.77
N VAL A 280 -32.16 6.26 -19.39
CA VAL A 280 -32.90 6.16 -20.66
C VAL A 280 -34.31 6.72 -20.50
N GLN A 281 -35.02 6.35 -19.42
CA GLN A 281 -36.34 6.92 -19.15
C GLN A 281 -36.29 8.43 -18.91
N ALA A 282 -35.26 8.95 -18.24
CA ALA A 282 -35.09 10.39 -18.05
C ALA A 282 -34.83 11.11 -19.38
N MET A 283 -34.02 10.52 -20.27
CA MET A 283 -33.73 11.05 -21.59
C MET A 283 -34.97 11.05 -22.50
N GLU A 284 -35.78 10.00 -22.47
CA GLU A 284 -37.06 9.94 -23.18
C GLU A 284 -38.03 11.01 -22.68
N ARG A 285 -38.21 11.14 -21.36
CA ARG A 285 -39.05 12.21 -20.78
C ARG A 285 -38.57 13.61 -21.19
N ALA A 286 -37.25 13.82 -21.24
CA ALA A 286 -36.68 15.10 -21.69
C ALA A 286 -36.92 15.34 -23.20
N ARG A 287 -36.82 14.30 -24.03
CA ARG A 287 -37.11 14.37 -25.47
C ARG A 287 -38.58 14.71 -25.71
N ASP A 288 -39.49 14.06 -24.99
CA ASP A 288 -40.92 14.28 -25.15
C ASP A 288 -41.29 15.71 -24.68
N ALA A 289 -40.70 16.18 -23.58
CA ALA A 289 -40.84 17.58 -23.15
C ALA A 289 -40.24 18.61 -24.14
N ALA A 290 -39.22 18.23 -24.91
CA ALA A 290 -38.66 19.09 -25.97
C ALA A 290 -39.52 19.10 -27.25
N TYR A 291 -40.31 18.05 -27.49
CA TYR A 291 -41.15 17.92 -28.69
C TYR A 291 -42.55 18.54 -28.54
N THR A 292 -42.98 18.95 -27.34
CA THR A 292 -44.31 19.58 -27.10
C THR A 292 -44.43 21.03 -27.61
N GLY A 293 -43.69 21.40 -28.66
CA GLY A 293 -43.65 22.75 -29.25
C GLY A 293 -44.52 22.96 -30.50
N ILE A 294 -45.28 21.97 -30.97
CA ILE A 294 -46.25 22.14 -32.06
C ILE A 294 -47.57 21.50 -31.65
N GLY A 295 -48.56 22.37 -31.40
CA GLY A 295 -49.86 21.98 -30.88
C GLY A 295 -50.62 21.12 -31.87
N THR A 296 -50.98 19.91 -31.46
CA THR A 296 -52.11 19.17 -32.01
C THR A 296 -53.26 19.26 -31.02
N ALA A 297 -54.10 20.27 -31.24
CA ALA A 297 -55.46 20.24 -30.73
C ALA A 297 -56.22 19.15 -31.51
N ASN A 298 -56.52 18.02 -30.88
CA ASN A 298 -57.75 17.25 -31.07
C ASN A 298 -57.85 16.15 -30.00
N PRO A 299 -58.98 16.05 -29.26
CA PRO A 299 -59.19 15.05 -28.23
C PRO A 299 -60.04 13.90 -28.78
N ASP A 300 -59.43 12.95 -29.50
CA ASP A 300 -60.01 11.61 -29.70
C ASP A 300 -58.96 10.71 -30.39
N ASP A 301 -58.21 9.91 -29.63
CA ASP A 301 -57.82 8.57 -30.07
C ASP A 301 -57.34 7.74 -28.88
N GLY A 302 -57.88 6.53 -28.75
CA GLY A 302 -57.65 5.61 -27.64
C GLY A 302 -56.26 5.00 -27.70
N GLY A 303 -55.47 5.21 -26.64
CA GLY A 303 -54.19 4.52 -26.44
C GLY A 303 -54.42 3.07 -26.05
N GLU A 304 -54.13 2.15 -26.97
CA GLU A 304 -53.95 0.72 -26.67
C GLU A 304 -52.61 0.51 -25.96
N ASP A 305 -52.67 -0.11 -24.77
CA ASP A 305 -51.54 -0.46 -23.93
C ASP A 305 -50.66 -1.54 -24.60
N LEU A 306 -49.59 -1.12 -25.29
CA LEU A 306 -48.48 -2.01 -25.69
C LEU A 306 -47.49 -2.18 -24.53
N ASN A 307 -47.91 -2.86 -23.46
CA ASN A 307 -47.01 -3.33 -22.40
C ASN A 307 -47.25 -4.80 -22.00
N THR A 308 -47.54 -5.67 -22.96
CA THR A 308 -47.61 -7.13 -22.72
C THR A 308 -46.80 -7.87 -23.77
N GLY A 309 -45.50 -8.09 -23.52
CA GLY A 309 -44.69 -8.84 -24.47
C GLY A 309 -43.29 -9.26 -24.03
N LEU A 310 -42.71 -8.68 -22.98
CA LEU A 310 -41.33 -8.99 -22.59
C LEU A 310 -41.18 -9.68 -21.22
N ASP A 311 -42.22 -9.70 -20.39
CA ASP A 311 -42.15 -10.30 -19.04
C ASP A 311 -42.60 -11.77 -18.97
N ALA A 312 -43.03 -12.37 -20.10
CA ALA A 312 -43.53 -13.76 -20.12
C ALA A 312 -42.45 -14.81 -20.43
N ALA A 313 -41.26 -14.41 -20.90
CA ALA A 313 -40.22 -15.36 -21.33
C ALA A 313 -39.24 -15.78 -20.22
N GLU A 314 -39.23 -15.11 -19.06
CA GLU A 314 -38.26 -15.39 -17.98
C GLU A 314 -38.84 -16.23 -16.82
N ALA A 315 -40.16 -16.43 -16.78
CA ALA A 315 -40.82 -17.22 -15.74
C ALA A 315 -40.66 -18.76 -15.90
N ASP A 316 -40.37 -19.25 -17.12
CA ASP A 316 -40.23 -20.69 -17.38
C ASP A 316 -38.82 -21.25 -17.15
N VAL A 317 -37.79 -20.39 -16.99
CA VAL A 317 -36.42 -20.85 -16.72
C VAL A 317 -36.21 -21.14 -15.23
N VAL A 318 -36.90 -20.41 -14.35
CA VAL A 318 -36.73 -20.56 -12.89
C VAL A 318 -37.39 -21.85 -12.35
N HIS A 319 -38.35 -22.45 -13.06
CA HIS A 319 -38.99 -23.70 -12.62
C HIS A 319 -38.20 -24.98 -12.96
N ASN A 320 -37.23 -24.92 -13.88
CA ASN A 320 -36.43 -26.09 -14.29
C ASN A 320 -35.05 -26.17 -13.60
N ALA A 321 -34.69 -25.21 -12.74
CA ALA A 321 -33.44 -25.23 -11.97
C ALA A 321 -33.60 -25.83 -10.55
N ALA A 322 -34.82 -26.22 -10.16
CA ALA A 322 -35.15 -26.78 -8.85
C ALA A 322 -35.66 -28.23 -8.92
N ARG A 323 -35.17 -29.02 -9.89
CA ARG A 323 -35.42 -30.45 -9.96
C ARG A 323 -34.14 -31.22 -10.24
#